data_AF-A0A1A8QH90-F1
#
_entry.id   AF-A0A1A8QH90-F1
#
_cell.length_a   1.000
_cell.length_b   1.000
_cell.length_c   1.000
_cell.angle_alpha   90.00
_cell.angle_beta   90.00
_cell.angle_gamma   90.00
#
_symmetry.space_group_name_H-M   'P 1'
#
loop_
_entity.id
_entity.type
_entity.pdbx_description
1 polymer ?
#
loop_
_entity_poly.entity_id
_entity_poly.type
_entity_poly.pdbx_seq_one_letter_code
_entity_poly.pdbx_strand_id
1 'polypeptide(L)'
;MVVHRAECRPVVSDNYMKIKRLQIESVKPQRFSQQLDKAVTTIFKPVANHDLNVEYKKKKKSEGKMVRAERQVVLDMLFAAFEKHQYYSFKELVDITKQPVTYLKEIVREIGTCNRKGAHKSTWELKPEYRHHHSGEEEEEKQNT
;
A
#
# COMPACT_ATOMS: atom_id res chain seq x y z
N MET A 1 21.28 63.30 16.57
CA MET A 1 20.80 63.65 15.22
C MET A 1 21.97 63.50 14.26
N VAL A 2 21.84 62.71 13.19
CA VAL A 2 22.90 62.65 12.16
C VAL A 2 22.82 63.95 11.37
N VAL A 3 23.92 64.71 11.36
CA VAL A 3 23.93 66.06 10.80
C VAL A 3 24.11 66.03 9.29
N HIS A 4 25.01 65.19 8.77
CA HIS A 4 25.22 64.97 7.34
C HIS A 4 25.61 63.52 7.07
N ARG A 5 25.23 63.02 5.90
CA ARG A 5 25.66 61.72 5.37
C ARG A 5 26.26 61.94 3.98
N ALA A 6 27.39 61.29 3.72
CA ALA A 6 28.05 61.30 2.43
C ALA A 6 28.26 59.86 1.93
N GLU A 7 28.43 59.71 0.63
CA GLU A 7 28.73 58.42 -0.02
C GLU A 7 30.04 58.54 -0.81
N CYS A 8 30.92 57.55 -0.63
CA CYS A 8 32.13 57.45 -1.44
C CYS A 8 31.76 56.97 -2.84
N ARG A 9 32.10 57.77 -3.86
CA ARG A 9 31.97 57.37 -5.27
C ARG A 9 33.35 57.24 -5.90
N PRO A 10 33.60 56.16 -6.64
CA PRO A 10 34.86 56.01 -7.36
C PRO A 10 34.93 57.01 -8.51
N VAL A 11 36.13 57.47 -8.82
CA VAL A 11 36.38 58.30 -10.01
C VAL A 11 36.25 57.43 -11.25
N VAL A 12 35.43 57.88 -12.20
CA VAL A 12 35.21 57.19 -13.47
C VAL A 12 36.47 57.33 -14.33
N SER A 13 37.34 56.33 -14.21
CA SER A 13 38.57 56.18 -14.98
C SER A 13 38.54 54.88 -15.76
N ASP A 14 39.37 54.76 -16.80
CA ASP A 14 39.51 53.52 -17.56
C ASP A 14 39.89 52.33 -16.68
N ASN A 15 40.72 52.58 -15.65
CA ASN A 15 41.08 51.55 -14.68
C ASN A 15 39.86 51.09 -13.86
N TYR A 16 39.04 52.02 -13.39
CA TYR A 16 37.80 51.69 -12.69
C TYR A 16 36.83 50.89 -13.58
N MET A 17 36.69 51.25 -14.85
CA MET A 17 35.85 50.52 -15.80
C MET A 17 36.38 49.10 -16.09
N LYS A 18 37.71 48.90 -16.13
CA LYS A 18 38.33 47.56 -16.24
C LYS A 18 37.98 46.68 -15.03
N ILE A 19 38.16 47.20 -13.81
CA ILE A 19 37.83 46.48 -12.57
C ILE A 19 36.33 46.13 -12.53
N LYS A 20 35.47 47.07 -12.93
CA LYS A 20 34.03 46.86 -12.97
C LYS A 20 33.60 45.76 -13.94
N ARG A 21 34.29 45.61 -15.09
CA ARG A 21 34.06 44.48 -16.02
C ARG A 21 34.43 43.13 -15.40
N LEU A 22 35.61 43.04 -14.77
CA LEU A 22 36.05 41.81 -14.10
C LEU A 22 35.10 41.38 -12.98
N GLN A 23 34.56 42.35 -12.23
CA GLN A 23 33.56 42.07 -11.20
C GLN A 23 32.28 41.46 -11.79
N ILE A 24 31.77 42.01 -12.90
CA ILE A 24 30.56 41.48 -13.56
C ILE A 24 30.78 40.07 -14.10
N GLU A 25 31.96 39.79 -14.65
CA GLU A 25 32.31 38.46 -15.16
C GLU A 25 32.42 37.40 -14.07
N SER A 26 32.87 37.78 -12.86
CA SER A 26 32.95 36.91 -11.69
C SER A 26 31.58 36.59 -11.09
N VAL A 27 30.60 37.51 -11.21
CA VAL A 27 29.25 37.39 -10.63
C VAL A 27 28.29 36.57 -11.51
N LYS A 28 28.81 35.82 -12.49
CA LYS A 28 27.97 34.92 -13.31
C LYS A 28 27.35 33.83 -12.41
N PRO A 29 26.05 33.54 -12.56
CA PRO A 29 25.38 32.55 -11.72
C PRO A 29 25.95 31.15 -11.99
N GLN A 30 26.13 30.36 -10.91
CA GLN A 30 26.65 28.99 -11.00
C GLN A 30 25.79 28.07 -11.88
N ARG A 31 24.48 28.36 -12.00
CA ARG A 31 23.55 27.64 -12.86
C ARG A 31 22.90 28.62 -13.82
N PHE A 32 22.96 28.30 -15.10
CA PHE A 32 22.29 29.04 -16.17
C PHE A 32 21.36 28.10 -16.91
N SER A 33 20.08 28.44 -17.01
CA SER A 33 19.12 27.71 -17.85
C SER A 33 19.41 28.04 -19.31
N GLN A 34 19.84 27.05 -20.09
CA GLN A 34 19.97 27.18 -21.54
C GLN A 34 18.62 26.86 -22.18
N GLN A 35 18.11 27.78 -22.98
CA GLN A 35 16.94 27.51 -23.82
C GLN A 35 17.38 26.60 -24.97
N LEU A 36 16.58 25.58 -25.25
CA LEU A 36 16.78 24.73 -26.41
C LEU A 36 16.03 25.35 -27.58
N ASP A 37 16.70 25.52 -28.72
CA ASP A 37 16.09 26.06 -29.95
C ASP A 37 14.90 25.20 -30.44
N LYS A 38 14.94 23.92 -30.13
CA LYS A 38 13.88 22.96 -30.45
C LYS A 38 13.69 21.95 -29.33
N ALA A 39 12.44 21.55 -29.09
CA ALA A 39 12.13 20.50 -28.14
C ALA A 39 12.81 19.18 -28.56
N VAL A 40 13.52 18.53 -27.63
CA VAL A 40 14.12 17.21 -27.83
C VAL A 40 12.99 16.19 -27.85
N THR A 41 12.47 15.89 -29.04
CA THR A 41 11.39 14.91 -29.27
C THR A 41 11.90 13.47 -29.42
N THR A 42 13.21 13.27 -29.43
CA THR A 42 13.85 11.95 -29.57
C THR A 42 13.80 11.10 -28.31
N ILE A 43 13.46 11.69 -27.16
CA ILE A 43 13.36 10.98 -25.88
C ILE A 43 11.91 10.58 -25.66
N PHE A 44 11.62 9.29 -25.79
CA PHE A 44 10.36 8.71 -25.34
C PHE A 44 10.23 8.91 -23.82
N LYS A 45 9.37 9.85 -23.42
CA LYS A 45 9.02 10.04 -22.01
C LYS A 45 7.92 9.01 -21.68
N PRO A 46 8.16 8.02 -20.81
CA PRO A 46 7.11 7.12 -20.41
C PRO A 46 6.00 7.94 -19.76
N VAL A 47 4.80 7.87 -20.32
CA VAL A 47 3.62 8.51 -19.72
C VAL A 47 3.39 7.81 -18.40
N ALA A 48 3.64 8.51 -17.29
CA ALA A 48 3.37 8.00 -15.96
C ALA A 48 1.88 7.67 -15.87
N ASN A 49 1.56 6.38 -15.80
CA ASN A 49 0.20 5.97 -15.52
C ASN A 49 -0.10 6.34 -14.07
N HIS A 50 -1.15 7.13 -13.85
CA HIS A 50 -1.59 7.49 -12.51
C HIS A 50 -1.86 6.24 -11.66
N ASP A 51 -1.52 6.26 -10.38
CA ASP A 51 -1.66 5.10 -9.49
C ASP A 51 -3.09 4.57 -9.45
N LEU A 52 -4.10 5.46 -9.47
CA LEU A 52 -5.51 5.06 -9.57
C LEU A 52 -5.82 4.24 -10.83
N ASN A 53 -5.18 4.50 -11.96
CA ASN A 53 -5.37 3.70 -13.18
C ASN A 53 -4.76 2.29 -13.02
N VAL A 54 -3.58 2.22 -12.39
CA VAL A 54 -2.91 0.95 -12.09
C VAL A 54 -3.76 0.13 -11.11
N GLU A 55 -4.26 0.76 -10.05
CA GLU A 55 -5.11 0.11 -9.05
C GLU A 55 -6.46 -0.31 -9.63
N TYR A 56 -7.10 0.52 -10.45
CA TYR A 56 -8.33 0.16 -11.17
C TYR A 56 -8.14 -1.09 -12.04
N LYS A 57 -7.04 -1.16 -12.81
CA LYS A 57 -6.71 -2.33 -13.63
C LYS A 57 -6.47 -3.59 -12.78
N LYS A 58 -5.77 -3.45 -11.65
CA LYS A 58 -5.56 -4.56 -10.70
C LYS A 58 -6.87 -5.04 -10.12
N LYS A 59 -7.69 -4.13 -9.60
CA LYS A 59 -9.00 -4.42 -9.00
C LYS A 59 -9.92 -5.13 -9.99
N LYS A 60 -10.02 -4.65 -11.23
CA LYS A 60 -10.81 -5.29 -12.29
C LYS A 60 -10.35 -6.72 -12.61
N LYS A 61 -9.05 -7.03 -12.43
CA LYS A 61 -8.50 -8.37 -12.66
C LYS A 61 -8.68 -9.29 -11.45
N SER A 62 -8.59 -8.76 -10.23
CA SER A 62 -8.66 -9.54 -8.98
C SER A 62 -10.08 -9.73 -8.45
N GLU A 63 -10.94 -8.73 -8.58
CA GLU A 63 -12.38 -8.84 -8.30
C GLU A 63 -13.06 -9.51 -9.50
N GLY A 64 -12.74 -10.78 -9.74
CA GLY A 64 -13.67 -11.64 -10.46
C GLY A 64 -15.00 -11.61 -9.72
N LYS A 65 -16.12 -11.52 -10.46
CA LYS A 65 -17.46 -11.61 -9.85
C LYS A 65 -17.50 -12.88 -9.02
N MET A 66 -17.68 -12.75 -7.71
CA MET A 66 -17.80 -13.88 -6.79
C MET A 66 -19.08 -14.64 -7.15
N VAL A 67 -18.92 -15.76 -7.87
CA VAL A 67 -20.04 -16.65 -8.20
C VAL A 67 -20.26 -17.57 -7.01
N ARG A 68 -21.53 -17.77 -6.63
CA ARG A 68 -21.89 -18.73 -5.60
C ARG A 68 -21.45 -20.12 -6.04
N ALA A 69 -20.52 -20.72 -5.31
CA ALA A 69 -20.18 -22.12 -5.48
C ALA A 69 -21.24 -23.00 -4.81
N GLU A 70 -21.22 -24.28 -5.16
CA GLU A 70 -22.07 -25.30 -4.53
C GLU A 70 -21.71 -25.47 -3.04
N ARG A 71 -22.70 -25.79 -2.21
CA ARG A 71 -22.59 -25.75 -0.75
C ARG A 71 -21.52 -26.70 -0.23
N GLN A 72 -21.43 -27.91 -0.77
CA GLN A 72 -20.44 -28.91 -0.37
C GLN A 72 -19.02 -28.42 -0.66
N VAL A 73 -18.78 -27.84 -1.84
CA VAL A 73 -17.46 -27.29 -2.21
C VAL A 73 -17.01 -26.19 -1.24
N VAL A 74 -17.93 -25.32 -0.81
CA VAL A 74 -17.62 -24.26 0.17
C VAL A 74 -17.29 -24.84 1.54
N LEU A 75 -17.99 -25.90 1.96
CA LEU A 75 -17.70 -26.60 3.21
C LEU A 75 -16.30 -27.21 3.20
N ASP A 76 -15.93 -27.92 2.14
CA ASP A 76 -14.61 -28.54 2.00
C ASP A 76 -13.49 -27.49 2.05
N MET A 77 -13.68 -26.34 1.38
CA MET A 77 -12.75 -25.21 1.45
C MET A 77 -12.65 -24.60 2.86
N LEU A 78 -13.77 -24.53 3.59
CA LEU A 78 -13.78 -24.03 4.96
C LEU A 78 -13.05 -24.99 5.90
N PHE A 79 -13.28 -26.30 5.80
CA PHE A 79 -12.56 -27.29 6.61
C PHE A 79 -11.05 -27.25 6.34
N ALA A 80 -10.63 -27.19 5.07
CA ALA A 80 -9.22 -27.05 4.71
C ALA A 80 -8.58 -25.73 5.19
N ALA A 81 -9.37 -24.66 5.33
CA ALA A 81 -8.91 -23.42 5.95
C ALA A 81 -8.72 -23.62 7.46
N PHE A 82 -9.75 -24.10 8.16
CA PHE A 82 -9.74 -24.31 9.60
C PHE A 82 -8.70 -25.33 10.09
N GLU A 83 -8.30 -26.27 9.23
CA GLU A 83 -7.17 -27.18 9.47
C GLU A 83 -5.85 -26.40 9.68
N LYS A 84 -5.65 -25.29 8.96
CA LYS A 84 -4.43 -24.47 9.06
C LYS A 84 -4.45 -23.53 10.26
N HIS A 85 -5.60 -22.94 10.56
CA HIS A 85 -5.76 -22.05 11.71
C HIS A 85 -7.11 -22.29 12.40
N GLN A 86 -7.07 -22.49 13.71
CA GLN A 86 -8.26 -22.73 14.52
C GLN A 86 -9.24 -21.55 14.54
N TYR A 87 -8.73 -20.32 14.38
CA TYR A 87 -9.53 -19.10 14.44
C TYR A 87 -9.31 -18.26 13.19
N TYR A 88 -10.41 -17.88 12.53
CA TYR A 88 -10.37 -16.97 11.39
C TYR A 88 -11.24 -15.74 11.62
N SER A 89 -10.81 -14.60 11.08
CA SER A 89 -11.68 -13.44 10.93
C SER A 89 -12.66 -13.67 9.78
N PHE A 90 -13.89 -13.17 9.90
CA PHE A 90 -14.87 -13.29 8.81
C PHE A 90 -14.36 -12.69 7.49
N LYS A 91 -13.53 -11.64 7.55
CA LYS A 91 -12.90 -11.05 6.36
C LYS A 91 -11.99 -12.04 5.63
N GLU A 92 -11.19 -12.80 6.39
CA GLU A 92 -10.26 -13.78 5.84
C GLU A 92 -11.00 -14.96 5.22
N LEU A 93 -12.09 -15.42 5.84
CA LEU A 93 -12.93 -16.48 5.27
C LEU A 93 -13.55 -16.05 3.92
N VAL A 94 -13.97 -14.80 3.80
CA VAL A 94 -14.47 -14.24 2.53
C VAL A 94 -13.36 -14.20 1.49
N ASP A 95 -12.15 -13.82 1.88
CA ASP A 95 -11.01 -13.72 0.98
C ASP A 95 -10.50 -15.09 0.50
N ILE A 96 -10.54 -16.12 1.35
CA ILE A 96 -10.15 -17.50 1.02
C ILE A 96 -11.18 -18.16 0.12
N THR A 97 -12.46 -18.13 0.52
CA THR A 97 -13.54 -18.85 -0.20
C THR A 97 -14.03 -18.12 -1.44
N LYS A 98 -13.73 -16.82 -1.56
CA LYS A 98 -14.26 -15.92 -2.60
C LYS A 98 -15.79 -16.04 -2.75
N GLN A 99 -16.50 -16.29 -1.64
CA GLN A 99 -17.97 -16.39 -1.61
C GLN A 99 -18.65 -15.11 -1.07
N PRO A 100 -19.85 -14.76 -1.56
CA PRO A 100 -20.56 -13.58 -1.09
C PRO A 100 -20.90 -13.68 0.41
N VAL A 101 -20.75 -12.55 1.11
CA VAL A 101 -20.87 -12.44 2.58
C VAL A 101 -22.16 -13.02 3.14
N THR A 102 -23.28 -12.85 2.44
CA THR A 102 -24.59 -13.34 2.91
C THR A 102 -24.63 -14.87 2.93
N TYR A 103 -24.17 -15.50 1.85
CA TYR A 103 -24.16 -16.95 1.69
C TYR A 103 -23.16 -17.61 2.64
N LEU A 104 -21.96 -17.04 2.74
CA LEU A 104 -20.94 -17.54 3.66
C LEU A 104 -21.40 -17.46 5.13
N LYS A 105 -22.13 -16.40 5.51
CA LYS A 105 -22.70 -16.29 6.87
C LYS A 105 -23.72 -17.38 7.19
N GLU A 106 -24.53 -17.80 6.22
CA GLU A 106 -25.51 -18.87 6.43
C GLU A 106 -24.81 -20.19 6.73
N ILE A 107 -23.84 -20.56 5.89
CA ILE A 107 -23.05 -21.80 6.06
C ILE A 107 -22.25 -21.78 7.36
N VAL A 108 -21.51 -20.69 7.61
CA VAL A 108 -20.65 -20.58 8.80
C VAL A 108 -21.46 -20.57 10.10
N ARG A 109 -22.69 -20.04 10.11
CA ARG A 109 -23.59 -20.13 11.28
C ARG A 109 -24.05 -21.56 11.57
N GLU A 110 -24.12 -22.41 10.55
CA GLU A 110 -24.53 -23.79 10.71
C GLU A 110 -23.41 -24.62 11.36
N ILE A 111 -22.18 -24.47 10.85
CA ILE A 111 -21.01 -25.27 11.24
C ILE A 111 -20.17 -24.66 12.39
N GLY A 112 -20.24 -23.35 12.61
CA GLY A 112 -19.29 -22.62 13.46
C GLY A 112 -19.93 -21.81 14.59
N THR A 113 -19.14 -21.56 15.63
CA THR A 113 -19.48 -20.64 16.72
C THR A 113 -18.75 -19.31 16.51
N CYS A 114 -19.46 -18.21 16.75
CA CYS A 114 -18.87 -16.88 16.70
C CYS A 114 -18.48 -16.47 18.11
N ASN A 115 -17.19 -16.20 18.33
CA ASN A 115 -16.74 -15.70 19.62
C ASN A 115 -17.03 -14.20 19.73
N ARG A 116 -18.08 -13.88 20.50
CA ARG A 116 -18.57 -12.51 20.70
C ARG A 116 -17.87 -11.76 21.83
N LYS A 117 -16.99 -12.40 22.62
CA LYS A 117 -16.37 -11.81 23.82
C LYS A 117 -14.85 -12.06 23.87
N GLY A 118 -14.10 -11.06 24.34
CA GLY A 118 -12.65 -11.16 24.58
C GLY A 118 -11.75 -10.51 23.51
N ALA A 119 -10.43 -10.74 23.61
CA ALA A 119 -9.40 -10.18 22.73
C ALA A 119 -9.51 -10.65 21.26
N HIS A 120 -10.15 -11.79 21.00
CA HIS A 120 -10.43 -12.34 19.67
C HIS A 120 -11.85 -12.02 19.17
N LYS A 121 -12.34 -10.81 19.45
CA LYS A 121 -13.70 -10.38 19.12
C LYS A 121 -13.97 -10.50 17.61
N SER A 122 -15.04 -11.20 17.24
CA SER A 122 -15.48 -11.43 15.84
C SER A 122 -14.67 -12.48 15.06
N THR A 123 -13.98 -13.38 15.75
CA THR A 123 -13.42 -14.60 15.15
C THR A 123 -14.48 -15.70 15.10
N TRP A 124 -14.37 -16.54 14.09
CA TRP A 124 -15.17 -17.76 13.93
C TRP A 124 -14.29 -18.96 14.23
N GLU A 125 -14.85 -19.91 14.97
CA GLU A 125 -14.28 -21.21 15.25
C GLU A 125 -15.28 -22.28 14.78
N LEU A 126 -14.77 -23.44 14.40
CA LEU A 126 -15.60 -24.58 14.06
C LEU A 126 -16.23 -25.15 15.34
N LYS A 127 -17.48 -25.62 15.28
CA LYS A 127 -18.10 -26.32 16.43
C LYS A 127 -17.25 -27.54 16.82
N PRO A 128 -17.17 -27.88 18.12
CA PRO A 128 -16.39 -29.02 18.60
C PRO A 128 -16.83 -30.35 17.97
N GLU A 129 -18.09 -30.46 17.54
CA GLU A 129 -18.64 -31.63 16.84
C GLU A 129 -17.96 -31.90 15.48
N TYR A 130 -17.45 -30.87 14.81
CA TYR A 130 -16.76 -30.98 13.53
C TYR A 130 -15.23 -30.94 13.66
N ARG A 131 -14.71 -30.84 14.90
CA ARG A 131 -13.27 -30.96 15.18
C ARG A 131 -12.78 -32.40 15.02
N HIS A 132 -13.70 -33.37 14.94
CA HIS A 132 -13.40 -34.80 14.87
C HIS A 132 -13.34 -35.32 13.42
N HIS A 133 -12.29 -34.92 12.72
CA HIS A 133 -11.59 -35.82 11.80
C HIS A 133 -10.17 -36.14 12.28
N HIS A 134 -9.95 -36.11 13.60
CA HIS A 134 -8.81 -36.80 14.22
C HIS A 134 -9.34 -37.96 15.07
N SER A 135 -9.60 -39.08 14.40
CA SER A 135 -9.36 -40.37 15.01
C SER A 135 -7.89 -40.70 14.73
N GLY A 136 -7.04 -40.53 15.74
CA GLY A 136 -5.67 -41.05 15.76
C GLY A 136 -4.59 -39.99 15.54
N GLU A 137 -3.81 -39.78 16.60
CA GLU A 137 -2.39 -39.41 16.60
C GLU A 137 -2.06 -37.93 16.33
N GLU A 138 -1.89 -37.14 17.40
CA GLU A 138 -0.55 -36.71 17.84
C GLU A 138 -0.62 -35.84 19.12
N GLU A 139 0.02 -36.38 20.16
CA GLU A 139 0.84 -35.70 21.16
C GLU A 139 0.18 -34.88 22.29
N GLU A 140 -0.09 -35.63 23.36
CA GLU A 140 0.32 -35.26 24.71
C GLU A 140 1.75 -34.68 24.71
N GLU A 141 1.91 -33.38 24.97
CA GLU A 141 3.04 -32.86 25.74
C GLU A 141 2.80 -31.38 26.07
N LYS A 142 2.42 -31.13 27.32
CA LYS A 142 2.91 -30.03 28.19
C LYS A 142 2.12 -30.00 29.49
N GLN A 143 2.48 -30.91 30.39
CA GLN A 143 2.45 -30.70 31.84
C GLN A 143 3.50 -31.65 32.46
N ASN A 144 4.45 -31.06 33.20
CA ASN A 144 5.53 -31.65 34.01
C ASN A 144 6.95 -31.60 33.42
N THR A 145 7.60 -30.45 33.58
CA THR A 145 8.89 -30.29 34.28
C THR A 145 9.03 -28.84 34.72
#